data_AF-A0A4Y2VGT2-F1
#
_entry.id   AF-A0A4Y2VGT2-F1
#
_cell.length_a   1.000
_cell.length_b   1.000
_cell.length_c   1.000
_cell.angle_alpha   90.00
_cell.angle_beta   90.00
_cell.angle_gamma   90.00
#
_symmetry.space_group_name_H-M   'P 1'
#
loop_
_entity.id
_entity.type
_entity.pdbx_description
1 polymer ?
#
loop_
_entity_poly.entity_id
_entity_poly.type
_entity_poly.pdbx_seq_one_letter_code
_entity_poly.pdbx_strand_id
1 'polypeptide(L)'
;MTHYNFKNIVVVPTAKEFTDIVLSKTQRKTPTVVHKQYKITRIRQFYMRKVKYTQQNFHDKLTQILTDFPKLEDIHPFFADISNVLYDRDHYKIALGQLNTARHLIDNVAKEYCRLLKYGDSLYRCKLLKKAALGR
;
A
#
# COMPACT_ATOMS: atom_id res chain seq x y z
N MET A 1 23.49 -8.86 23.39
CA MET A 1 22.09 -8.82 22.90
C MET A 1 22.13 -9.06 21.41
N THR A 2 21.45 -10.08 20.90
CA THR A 2 21.42 -10.35 19.45
C THR A 2 20.77 -9.17 18.73
N HIS A 3 21.57 -8.41 17.98
CA HIS A 3 21.15 -7.18 17.30
C HIS A 3 20.11 -7.43 16.18
N TYR A 4 19.86 -8.70 15.83
CA TYR A 4 19.07 -9.11 14.68
C TYR A 4 18.01 -10.13 15.12
N ASN A 5 16.74 -9.79 14.96
CA ASN A 5 15.62 -10.66 15.34
C ASN A 5 14.81 -11.07 14.10
N PHE A 6 15.15 -12.24 13.56
CA PHE A 6 14.46 -12.84 12.41
C PHE A 6 13.07 -13.40 12.73
N LYS A 7 12.65 -13.43 14.00
CA LYS A 7 11.33 -13.95 14.43
C LYS A 7 10.24 -12.88 14.49
N ASN A 8 10.59 -11.60 14.51
CA ASN A 8 9.63 -10.50 14.63
C ASN A 8 9.09 -10.00 13.28
N ILE A 9 9.32 -10.74 12.20
CA ILE A 9 8.86 -10.36 10.85
C ILE A 9 7.38 -10.67 10.71
N VAL A 10 6.57 -9.69 10.32
CA VAL A 10 5.16 -9.93 10.05
C VAL A 10 4.97 -10.80 8.81
N VAL A 11 4.01 -11.72 8.88
CA VAL A 11 3.64 -12.59 7.76
C VAL A 11 3.34 -11.75 6.51
N VAL A 12 4.09 -11.99 5.44
CA VAL A 12 3.89 -11.36 4.15
C VAL A 12 2.77 -12.10 3.42
N PRO A 13 1.60 -11.47 3.19
CA PRO A 13 0.49 -12.11 2.48
C PRO A 13 0.82 -12.25 0.99
N THR A 14 0.12 -13.17 0.31
CA THR A 14 0.18 -13.25 -1.15
C THR A 14 -0.46 -12.00 -1.79
N ALA A 15 -0.14 -11.72 -3.06
CA ALA A 15 -0.66 -10.54 -3.75
C ALA A 15 -2.20 -10.44 -3.71
N LYS A 16 -2.91 -11.57 -3.92
CA LYS A 16 -4.37 -11.61 -3.89
C LYS A 16 -4.91 -11.34 -2.48
N GLU A 17 -4.41 -12.04 -1.48
CA GLU A 17 -4.80 -11.83 -0.08
C GLU A 17 -4.51 -10.40 0.36
N PHE A 18 -3.39 -9.84 -0.06
CA PHE A 18 -3.03 -8.46 0.26
C PHE A 18 -4.08 -7.47 -0.27
N THR A 19 -4.48 -7.63 -1.53
CA THR A 19 -5.54 -6.79 -2.12
C THR A 19 -6.88 -6.96 -1.39
N ASP A 20 -7.27 -8.21 -1.08
CA ASP A 20 -8.53 -8.51 -0.41
C ASP A 20 -8.57 -7.94 1.02
N ILE A 21 -7.47 -8.05 1.78
CA ILE A 21 -7.34 -7.49 3.13
C ILE A 21 -7.52 -5.97 3.09
N VAL A 22 -6.84 -5.28 2.18
CA VAL A 22 -6.87 -3.81 2.11
C VAL A 22 -8.23 -3.28 1.62
N LEU A 23 -8.83 -3.92 0.61
CA LEU A 23 -10.14 -3.55 0.11
C LEU A 23 -11.24 -3.83 1.14
N SER A 24 -11.18 -4.98 1.82
CA SER A 24 -12.08 -5.32 2.93
C SER A 24 -11.98 -4.31 4.08
N LYS A 25 -10.76 -3.93 4.46
CA LYS A 25 -10.53 -2.90 5.50
C LYS A 25 -11.09 -1.55 5.08
N THR A 26 -10.90 -1.15 3.83
CA THR A 26 -11.45 0.10 3.29
C THR A 26 -12.97 0.12 3.36
N GLN A 27 -13.63 -0.97 2.97
CA GLN A 27 -15.09 -1.05 2.99
C GLN A 27 -15.66 -1.02 4.41
N ARG A 28 -15.01 -1.71 5.37
CA ARG A 28 -15.47 -1.77 6.77
C ARG A 28 -15.22 -0.50 7.57
N LYS A 29 -14.13 0.23 7.28
CA LYS A 29 -13.68 1.37 8.10
C LYS A 29 -14.03 2.74 7.50
N THR A 30 -14.58 2.81 6.29
CA THR A 30 -15.02 4.06 5.66
C THR A 30 -16.53 4.05 5.43
N PRO A 31 -17.21 5.22 5.48
CA PRO A 31 -18.64 5.31 5.16
C PRO A 31 -18.95 4.72 3.77
N THR A 32 -20.10 4.06 3.63
CA THR A 32 -20.47 3.29 2.43
C THR A 32 -21.63 3.91 1.63
N VAL A 33 -22.48 4.70 2.27
CA VAL A 33 -23.69 5.27 1.66
C VAL A 33 -23.44 6.70 1.19
N VAL A 34 -23.84 7.00 -0.05
CA VAL A 34 -23.84 8.35 -0.64
C VAL A 34 -25.01 8.47 -1.61
N HIS A 35 -25.72 9.60 -1.57
CA HIS A 35 -26.88 9.88 -2.43
C HIS A 35 -26.57 10.95 -3.47
N LYS A 36 -27.27 10.90 -4.61
CA LYS A 36 -27.06 11.80 -5.75
C LYS A 36 -27.39 13.27 -5.41
N GLN A 37 -28.30 13.50 -4.48
CA GLN A 37 -28.78 14.83 -4.07
C GLN A 37 -27.80 15.56 -3.15
N TYR A 38 -26.74 14.91 -2.68
CA TYR A 38 -25.75 15.54 -1.82
C TYR A 38 -24.95 16.61 -2.57
N LYS A 39 -24.54 17.67 -1.85
CA LYS A 39 -23.62 18.68 -2.38
C LYS A 39 -22.38 18.00 -2.97
N ILE A 40 -21.95 18.44 -4.16
CA ILE A 40 -20.83 17.83 -4.88
C ILE A 40 -19.54 17.78 -4.04
N THR A 41 -19.32 18.78 -3.18
CA THR A 41 -18.20 18.82 -2.23
C THR A 41 -18.18 17.61 -1.31
N ARG A 42 -19.33 17.20 -0.77
CA ARG A 42 -19.46 16.01 0.09
C ARG A 42 -19.21 14.72 -0.70
N ILE A 43 -19.68 14.64 -1.94
CA ILE A 43 -19.46 13.49 -2.84
C ILE A 43 -17.96 13.34 -3.15
N ARG A 44 -17.29 14.44 -3.49
CA ARG A 44 -15.83 14.45 -3.73
C ARG A 44 -15.07 13.99 -2.50
N GLN A 45 -15.36 14.56 -1.33
CA GLN A 45 -14.74 14.17 -0.06
C GLN A 45 -14.97 12.68 0.27
N PHE A 46 -16.17 12.16 0.02
CA PHE A 46 -16.49 10.75 0.23
C PHE A 46 -15.57 9.82 -0.58
N TYR A 47 -15.40 10.09 -1.89
CA TYR A 47 -14.54 9.26 -2.74
C TYR A 47 -13.05 9.53 -2.52
N MET A 48 -12.65 10.77 -2.26
CA MET A 48 -11.26 11.10 -1.89
C MET A 48 -10.83 10.37 -0.62
N ARG A 49 -11.72 10.29 0.39
CA ARG A 49 -11.46 9.54 1.62
C ARG A 49 -11.22 8.06 1.34
N LYS A 50 -11.99 7.44 0.43
CA LYS A 50 -11.76 6.03 0.07
C LYS A 50 -10.41 5.82 -0.60
N VAL A 51 -10.05 6.64 -1.60
CA VAL A 51 -8.75 6.54 -2.29
C VAL A 51 -7.59 6.76 -1.31
N LYS A 52 -7.65 7.79 -0.47
CA LYS A 52 -6.61 8.07 0.53
C LYS A 52 -6.49 7.00 1.60
N TYR A 53 -7.62 6.49 2.08
CA TYR A 53 -7.61 5.42 3.08
C TYR A 53 -7.00 4.13 2.52
N THR A 54 -7.31 3.78 1.27
CA THR A 54 -6.69 2.62 0.62
C THR A 54 -5.18 2.82 0.43
N GLN A 55 -4.75 3.98 -0.09
CA GLN A 55 -3.33 4.30 -0.23
C GLN A 55 -2.57 4.20 1.10
N GLN A 56 -3.11 4.78 2.17
CA GLN A 56 -2.46 4.72 3.48
C GLN A 56 -2.27 3.27 3.95
N ASN A 57 -3.30 2.42 3.81
CA ASN A 57 -3.18 1.02 4.23
C ASN A 57 -2.15 0.22 3.43
N PHE A 58 -2.07 0.46 2.11
CA PHE A 58 -1.03 -0.15 1.27
C PHE A 58 0.36 0.35 1.68
N HIS A 59 0.51 1.65 1.87
CA HIS A 59 1.75 2.28 2.28
C HIS A 59 2.24 1.75 3.64
N ASP A 60 1.37 1.71 4.65
CA ASP A 60 1.70 1.24 6.00
C ASP A 60 2.17 -0.21 5.98
N LYS A 61 1.47 -1.08 5.22
CA LYS A 61 1.82 -2.50 5.13
C LYS A 61 3.11 -2.74 4.38
N LEU A 62 3.34 -2.04 3.27
CA LEU A 62 4.60 -2.15 2.53
C LEU A 62 5.77 -1.59 3.36
N THR A 63 5.56 -0.49 4.07
CA THR A 63 6.57 0.07 4.97
C THR A 63 6.90 -0.89 6.10
N GLN A 64 5.89 -1.51 6.73
CA GLN A 64 6.10 -2.55 7.76
C GLN A 64 6.96 -3.70 7.24
N ILE A 65 6.66 -4.22 6.05
CA ILE A 65 7.49 -5.27 5.42
C ILE A 65 8.92 -4.77 5.21
N LEU A 66 9.11 -3.58 4.62
CA LEU A 66 10.44 -3.02 4.38
C LEU A 66 11.26 -2.76 5.65
N THR A 67 10.61 -2.48 6.79
CA THR A 67 11.29 -2.25 8.07
C THR A 67 11.59 -3.52 8.84
N ASP A 68 10.73 -4.53 8.72
CA ASP A 68 10.88 -5.80 9.44
C ASP A 68 12.02 -6.65 8.86
N PHE A 69 12.25 -6.54 7.55
CA PHE A 69 13.31 -7.28 6.86
C PHE A 69 14.68 -6.59 7.06
N PRO A 70 15.71 -7.32 7.55
CA PRO A 70 16.99 -6.73 7.88
C PRO A 70 17.83 -6.49 6.63
N LYS A 71 18.43 -5.29 6.52
CA LYS A 71 19.32 -4.96 5.40
C LYS A 71 20.61 -5.74 5.52
N LEU A 72 20.91 -6.61 4.55
CA LEU A 72 22.08 -7.50 4.56
C LEU A 72 23.43 -6.75 4.68
N GLU A 73 23.49 -5.48 4.27
CA GLU A 73 24.68 -4.61 4.37
C GLU A 73 24.95 -4.13 5.81
N ASP A 74 23.93 -4.04 6.65
CA ASP A 74 24.01 -3.54 8.03
C ASP A 74 24.09 -4.68 9.08
N ILE A 75 24.11 -5.93 8.61
CA ILE A 75 24.19 -7.13 9.46
C ILE A 75 25.65 -7.59 9.58
N HIS A 76 26.01 -8.16 10.72
CA HIS A 76 27.31 -8.80 10.92
C HIS A 76 27.66 -9.77 9.76
N PRO A 77 28.90 -9.73 9.23
CA PRO A 77 29.32 -10.49 8.05
C PRO A 77 28.94 -11.97 8.08
N PHE A 78 29.10 -12.63 9.24
CA PHE A 78 28.67 -14.02 9.44
C PHE A 78 27.22 -14.31 9.02
N PHE A 79 26.26 -13.49 9.45
CA PHE A 79 24.85 -13.70 9.09
C PHE A 79 24.56 -13.23 7.66
N ALA A 80 25.29 -12.24 7.16
CA ALA A 80 25.18 -11.78 5.77
C ALA A 80 25.66 -12.85 4.78
N ASP A 81 26.67 -13.64 5.14
CA ASP A 81 27.20 -14.75 4.33
C ASP A 81 26.26 -15.96 4.39
N ILE A 82 25.73 -16.31 5.57
CA ILE A 82 24.69 -17.35 5.68
C ILE A 82 23.46 -16.98 4.84
N SER A 83 23.02 -15.72 4.91
CA SER A 83 21.86 -15.25 4.14
C SER A 83 22.15 -15.28 2.63
N ASN A 84 23.38 -14.98 2.22
CA ASN A 84 23.79 -15.08 0.82
C ASN A 84 23.70 -16.52 0.30
N VAL A 85 24.20 -17.49 1.08
CA VAL A 85 24.16 -18.91 0.70
C VAL A 85 22.73 -19.47 0.66
N LEU A 86 21.86 -19.04 1.60
CA LEU A 86 20.50 -19.58 1.71
C LEU A 86 19.48 -18.90 0.78
N TYR A 87 19.57 -17.59 0.58
CA TYR A 87 18.49 -16.80 -0.04
C TYR A 87 18.91 -16.00 -1.27
N ASP A 88 20.18 -16.05 -1.66
CA ASP A 88 20.79 -15.20 -2.69
C ASP A 88 20.62 -13.69 -2.35
N ARG A 89 21.76 -13.04 -2.05
CA ARG A 89 21.79 -11.62 -1.68
C ARG A 89 21.19 -10.73 -2.77
N ASP A 90 21.41 -11.05 -4.04
CA ASP A 90 20.95 -10.21 -5.14
C ASP A 90 19.44 -10.31 -5.30
N HIS A 91 18.90 -11.53 -5.26
CA HIS A 91 17.46 -11.75 -5.30
C HIS A 91 16.74 -11.05 -4.14
N TYR A 92 17.29 -11.16 -2.92
CA TYR A 92 16.76 -10.49 -1.73
C TYR A 92 16.71 -8.96 -1.89
N LYS A 93 17.80 -8.35 -2.36
CA LYS A 93 17.90 -6.90 -2.53
C LYS A 93 16.97 -6.40 -3.64
N ILE A 94 16.89 -7.12 -4.75
CA ILE A 94 15.98 -6.79 -5.87
C ILE A 94 14.53 -6.84 -5.40
N ALA A 95 14.13 -7.88 -4.66
CA ALA A 95 12.76 -8.02 -4.16
C ALA A 95 12.36 -6.86 -3.23
N LEU A 96 13.21 -6.48 -2.27
CA LEU A 96 12.94 -5.32 -1.40
C LEU A 96 12.93 -4.00 -2.19
N GLY A 97 13.80 -3.85 -3.19
CA GLY A 97 13.81 -2.70 -4.10
C GLY A 97 12.52 -2.56 -4.91
N GLN A 98 11.97 -3.68 -5.39
CA GLN A 98 10.69 -3.73 -6.09
C GLN A 98 9.53 -3.33 -5.17
N LEU A 99 9.50 -3.80 -3.92
CA LEU A 99 8.48 -3.39 -2.95
C LEU A 99 8.55 -1.89 -2.63
N ASN A 100 9.76 -1.34 -2.48
CA ASN A 100 9.92 0.10 -2.27
C ASN A 100 9.42 0.91 -3.48
N THR A 101 9.72 0.45 -4.69
CA THR A 101 9.23 1.07 -5.93
C THR A 101 7.70 1.00 -6.01
N ALA A 102 7.10 -0.15 -5.71
CA ALA A 102 5.65 -0.34 -5.67
C ALA A 102 4.96 0.62 -4.68
N ARG A 103 5.54 0.80 -3.49
CA ARG A 103 5.05 1.77 -2.49
C ARG A 103 4.98 3.18 -3.07
N HIS A 104 6.04 3.63 -3.75
CA HIS A 104 6.08 4.96 -4.37
C HIS A 104 5.09 5.08 -5.54
N LEU A 105 4.91 4.04 -6.35
CA LEU A 105 3.93 4.02 -7.44
C LEU A 105 2.50 4.19 -6.90
N ILE A 106 2.14 3.46 -5.84
CA ILE A 106 0.82 3.55 -5.20
C ILE A 106 0.56 4.97 -4.68
N ASP A 107 1.54 5.59 -4.03
CA ASP A 107 1.44 6.95 -3.51
C ASP A 107 1.21 7.97 -4.64
N ASN A 108 1.90 7.80 -5.77
CA ASN A 108 1.76 8.64 -6.95
C ASN A 108 0.38 8.49 -7.61
N VAL A 109 -0.09 7.26 -7.81
CA VAL A 109 -1.43 6.96 -8.36
C VAL A 109 -2.51 7.62 -7.50
N ALA A 110 -2.44 7.44 -6.17
CA ALA A 110 -3.42 8.03 -5.27
C ALA A 110 -3.40 9.56 -5.30
N LYS A 111 -2.21 10.18 -5.39
CA LYS A 111 -2.05 11.64 -5.50
C LYS A 111 -2.70 12.17 -6.77
N GLU A 112 -2.47 11.52 -7.90
CA GLU A 112 -3.06 11.89 -9.20
C GLU A 112 -4.59 11.77 -9.18
N TYR A 113 -5.13 10.64 -8.75
CA TYR A 113 -6.58 10.45 -8.70
C TYR A 113 -7.28 11.35 -7.68
N CYS A 114 -6.62 11.66 -6.55
CA CYS A 114 -7.13 12.67 -5.63
C CYS A 114 -7.18 14.06 -6.29
N ARG A 115 -6.20 14.43 -7.12
CA ARG A 115 -6.23 15.68 -7.89
C ARG A 115 -7.38 15.68 -8.89
N LEU A 116 -7.60 14.58 -9.62
CA LEU A 116 -8.71 14.46 -10.58
C LEU A 116 -10.08 14.54 -9.90
N LEU A 117 -10.24 13.93 -8.71
CA LEU A 117 -11.48 13.96 -7.94
C LEU A 117 -11.90 15.37 -7.50
N LYS A 118 -10.95 16.32 -7.36
CA LYS A 118 -11.28 17.71 -7.03
C LYS A 118 -12.18 18.36 -8.09
N TYR A 119 -12.11 17.90 -9.34
CA TYR A 119 -12.85 18.44 -10.47
C TYR A 119 -14.02 17.54 -10.91
N GLY A 120 -14.38 16.52 -10.12
CA GLY A 120 -15.54 15.67 -10.42
C GLY A 120 -16.86 16.46 -10.37
N ASP A 121 -17.65 16.42 -11.44
CA ASP A 121 -18.91 17.16 -11.61
C ASP A 121 -20.14 16.42 -11.08
N SER A 122 -20.08 15.08 -11.05
CA SER A 122 -21.23 14.20 -10.81
C SER A 122 -20.86 13.01 -9.93
N LEU A 123 -21.87 12.40 -9.31
CA LEU A 123 -21.72 11.15 -8.56
C LEU A 123 -21.11 10.04 -9.44
N TYR A 124 -21.58 9.94 -10.68
CA TYR A 124 -21.14 8.92 -11.62
C TYR A 124 -19.66 9.08 -11.98
N ARG A 125 -19.22 10.29 -12.35
CA ARG A 125 -17.81 10.58 -12.65
C ARG A 125 -16.90 10.31 -11.45
N CYS A 126 -17.30 10.73 -10.25
CA CYS A 126 -16.52 10.46 -9.04
C CYS A 126 -16.44 8.95 -8.72
N LYS A 127 -17.53 8.19 -8.96
CA LYS A 127 -17.55 6.73 -8.79
C LYS A 127 -16.60 6.03 -9.76
N LEU A 128 -16.56 6.45 -11.02
CA LEU A 128 -15.64 5.93 -12.04
C LEU A 128 -14.19 6.22 -11.68
N LEU A 129 -13.87 7.47 -11.31
CA LEU A 129 -12.53 7.85 -10.85
C LEU A 129 -12.08 7.01 -9.66
N LYS A 130 -12.96 6.75 -8.68
CA LYS A 130 -12.66 5.86 -7.57
C LYS A 130 -12.40 4.43 -8.04
N LYS A 131 -13.22 3.88 -8.95
CA LYS A 131 -13.03 2.51 -9.46
C LYS A 131 -11.69 2.38 -10.19
N ALA A 132 -11.34 3.36 -11.02
CA ALA A 132 -10.07 3.39 -11.74
C ALA A 132 -8.87 3.52 -10.78
N ALA A 133 -8.98 4.36 -9.75
CA ALA A 133 -7.93 4.54 -8.75
C ALA A 133 -7.63 3.30 -7.91
N LEU A 134 -8.64 2.48 -7.61
CA LEU A 134 -8.48 1.25 -6.83
C LEU A 134 -8.12 0.02 -7.69
N GLY A 135 -8.28 0.13 -9.00
CA GLY A 135 -7.96 -0.95 -9.94
C GLY A 135 -6.58 -0.80 -10.60
N ARG A 136 -5.94 0.37 -10.47
CA ARG A 136 -4.54 0.61 -10.82
C ARG A 136 -3.68 0.40 -9.59
#